data_AF-A0A953NEL7-F1
#
_entry.id   AF-A0A953NEL7-F1
#
_cell.length_a   1.000
_cell.length_b   1.000
_cell.length_c   1.000
_cell.angle_alpha   90.00
_cell.angle_beta   90.00
_cell.angle_gamma   90.00
#
_symmetry.space_group_name_H-M   'P 1'
#
loop_
_entity.id
_entity.type
_entity.pdbx_description
1 polymer ?
#
loop_
_entity_poly.entity_id
_entity_poly.type
_entity_poly.pdbx_seq_one_letter_code
_entity_poly.pdbx_strand_id
1 'polypeptide(L)'
;MNEKSYFDLEIFENKKIPLINIKNRNFINAVLQVDSNYNFDINGKECDQKFIKYLRNKIKNLDKLESGNKIQLREILEDKIKGNHGSSSFWFSKIKDMIENKNQNNDLTYEECILGAIISVDRINSTHLEANKNARYKIWKRIINEIAQDPKEFKNALEADCDSNNPENHILFKISDPVLKEDEKEKTRYNLSFASKFCAYATKIISGKMLYPKYDKIVRKNLRLYYKKYVDKNAKVSKNFYDKYDNNIEKYKKYKNHIEEIVKNVNVKLDINEEDKISIDDFDHIVWYFLKGKN
;
A
#
# COMPACT_ATOMS: atom_id res chain seq x y z
N MET A 1 27.56 7.60 -30.17
CA MET A 1 27.64 6.66 -29.03
C MET A 1 26.23 6.27 -28.65
N ASN A 2 25.85 5.00 -28.83
CA ASN A 2 24.55 4.50 -28.35
C ASN A 2 24.63 4.40 -26.82
N GLU A 3 23.92 5.28 -26.11
CA GLU A 3 23.72 5.12 -24.67
C GLU A 3 23.09 3.74 -24.44
N LYS A 4 23.84 2.84 -23.79
CA LYS A 4 23.29 1.58 -23.28
C LYS A 4 22.25 1.94 -22.22
N SER A 5 20.97 1.94 -22.61
CA SER A 5 19.87 2.05 -21.67
C SER A 5 19.91 0.84 -20.74
N TYR A 6 20.03 1.09 -19.43
CA TYR A 6 19.98 0.05 -18.40
C TYR A 6 18.64 -0.71 -18.39
N PHE A 7 17.57 -0.05 -18.87
CA PHE A 7 16.28 -0.67 -19.13
C PHE A 7 16.14 -1.11 -20.58
N ASP A 8 15.46 -2.24 -20.77
CA ASP A 8 14.85 -2.56 -22.05
C ASP A 8 13.58 -1.73 -22.24
N LEU A 9 13.57 -0.94 -23.30
CA LEU A 9 12.54 0.05 -23.58
C LEU A 9 11.96 -0.18 -24.97
N GLU A 10 10.68 0.12 -25.14
CA GLU A 10 9.99 0.06 -26.41
C GLU A 10 9.20 1.34 -26.64
N ILE A 11 9.06 1.72 -27.91
CA ILE A 11 8.13 2.77 -28.33
C ILE A 11 6.79 2.12 -28.64
N PHE A 12 5.76 2.43 -27.84
CA PHE A 12 4.39 1.97 -28.04
C PHE A 12 3.43 3.17 -27.99
N GLU A 13 2.59 3.33 -29.00
CA GLU A 13 1.73 4.51 -29.19
C GLU A 13 2.50 5.85 -29.00
N ASN A 14 3.66 5.98 -29.65
CA ASN A 14 4.56 7.15 -29.57
C ASN A 14 5.09 7.46 -28.16
N LYS A 15 5.10 6.48 -27.26
CA LYS A 15 5.63 6.62 -25.90
C LYS A 15 6.70 5.57 -25.62
N LYS A 16 7.79 6.01 -25.00
CA LYS A 16 8.82 5.11 -24.49
C LYS A 16 8.33 4.47 -23.19
N ILE A 17 8.09 3.16 -23.20
CA ILE A 17 7.67 2.38 -22.04
C ILE A 17 8.69 1.27 -21.74
N PRO A 18 8.89 0.89 -20.46
CA PRO A 18 9.72 -0.24 -20.09
C PRO A 18 9.01 -1.53 -20.44
N LEU A 19 9.78 -2.49 -20.97
CA LEU A 19 9.30 -3.84 -21.14
C LEU A 19 9.08 -4.51 -19.79
N ILE A 20 8.03 -5.31 -19.68
CA ILE A 20 7.85 -6.20 -18.53
C ILE A 20 8.60 -7.49 -18.86
N ASN A 21 9.82 -7.63 -18.34
CA ASN A 21 10.70 -8.77 -18.58
C ASN A 21 11.65 -9.02 -17.39
N ILE A 22 12.35 -10.16 -17.41
CA ILE A 22 13.27 -10.57 -16.33
C ILE A 22 14.42 -9.58 -16.15
N LYS A 23 14.99 -9.05 -17.24
CA LYS A 23 16.11 -8.10 -17.15
C LYS A 23 15.72 -6.83 -16.39
N ASN A 24 14.58 -6.22 -16.75
CA ASN A 24 14.08 -5.03 -16.08
C ASN A 24 13.66 -5.34 -14.63
N ARG A 25 13.06 -6.51 -14.36
CA ARG A 25 12.78 -6.98 -12.99
C ARG A 25 14.06 -7.02 -12.16
N ASN A 26 15.08 -7.73 -12.63
CA ASN A 26 16.33 -7.93 -11.88
C ASN A 26 17.05 -6.60 -11.66
N PHE A 27 17.06 -5.72 -12.66
CA PHE A 27 17.60 -4.37 -12.51
C PHE A 27 16.86 -3.58 -11.44
N ILE A 28 15.53 -3.58 -11.47
CA ILE A 28 14.70 -2.90 -10.46
C ILE A 28 14.92 -3.48 -9.08
N ASN A 29 14.99 -4.80 -8.94
CA ASN A 29 15.25 -5.44 -7.65
C ASN A 29 16.62 -5.05 -7.09
N ALA A 30 17.64 -4.89 -7.93
CA ALA A 30 18.93 -4.35 -7.51
C ALA A 30 18.83 -2.87 -7.09
N VAL A 31 18.05 -2.04 -7.80
CA VAL A 31 17.80 -0.64 -7.41
C VAL A 31 17.07 -0.55 -6.08
N LEU A 32 16.08 -1.41 -5.84
CA LEU A 32 15.31 -1.45 -4.60
C LEU A 32 16.18 -1.76 -3.37
N GLN A 33 17.26 -2.53 -3.53
CA GLN A 33 18.19 -2.85 -2.44
C GLN A 33 19.03 -1.64 -1.99
N VAL A 34 19.21 -0.64 -2.87
CA VAL A 34 20.04 0.55 -2.58
C VAL A 34 19.22 1.82 -2.36
N ASP A 35 17.98 1.88 -2.85
CA ASP A 35 17.10 3.04 -2.68
C ASP A 35 16.61 3.14 -1.24
N SER A 36 17.12 4.09 -0.46
CA SER A 36 16.73 4.28 0.94
C SER A 36 15.23 4.56 1.16
N ASN A 37 14.49 4.99 0.13
CA ASN A 37 13.04 5.21 0.22
C ASN A 37 12.22 3.93 0.00
N TYR A 38 12.81 2.95 -0.68
CA TYR A 38 12.19 1.69 -1.09
C TYR A 38 12.93 0.46 -0.59
N ASN A 39 14.00 0.67 0.18
CA ASN A 39 14.48 -0.24 1.18
C ASN A 39 13.28 -0.45 2.10
N PHE A 40 12.41 -1.37 1.67
CA PHE A 40 11.95 -2.46 2.50
C PHE A 40 13.21 -2.88 3.22
N ASP A 41 13.48 -2.26 4.35
CA ASP A 41 14.63 -2.64 5.14
C ASP A 41 14.38 -4.12 5.38
N ILE A 42 15.15 -4.97 4.71
CA ILE A 42 15.01 -6.42 4.79
C ILE A 42 15.26 -6.81 6.26
N ASN A 43 15.96 -5.95 6.99
CA ASN A 43 16.22 -6.02 8.41
C ASN A 43 15.23 -5.20 9.27
N GLY A 44 14.25 -4.55 8.64
CA GLY A 44 13.16 -3.80 9.26
C GLY A 44 13.65 -2.71 10.22
N LYS A 45 13.95 -1.50 9.73
CA LYS A 45 14.41 -0.38 10.56
C LYS A 45 13.55 -0.28 11.82
N GLU A 46 14.16 -0.56 12.96
CA GLU A 46 13.45 -0.56 14.23
C GLU A 46 12.98 0.84 14.57
N CYS A 47 11.87 0.93 15.29
CA CYS A 47 11.50 2.18 15.94
C CYS A 47 12.31 2.38 17.22
N ASP A 48 12.56 3.62 17.61
CA ASP A 48 13.22 3.90 18.88
C ASP A 48 12.20 3.92 20.04
N GLN A 49 12.70 3.75 21.27
CA GLN A 49 11.85 3.78 22.45
C GLN A 49 11.14 5.13 22.67
N LYS A 50 11.69 6.23 22.14
CA LYS A 50 11.05 7.55 22.21
C LYS A 50 9.75 7.54 21.43
N PHE A 51 9.75 6.92 20.24
CA PHE A 51 8.56 6.77 19.42
C PHE A 51 7.56 5.79 20.02
N ILE A 52 8.02 4.64 20.56
CA ILE A 52 7.12 3.69 21.25
C ILE A 52 6.40 4.38 22.42
N LYS A 53 7.14 5.12 23.25
CA LYS A 53 6.56 5.88 24.37
C LYS A 53 5.56 6.93 23.88
N TYR A 54 5.87 7.60 22.77
CA TYR A 54 4.95 8.53 22.11
C TYR A 54 3.66 7.84 21.65
N LEU A 55 3.75 6.70 20.97
CA LEU A 55 2.59 5.91 20.52
C LEU A 55 1.71 5.48 21.69
N ARG A 56 2.32 4.91 22.74
CA ARG A 56 1.63 4.49 23.97
C ARG A 56 0.83 5.60 24.61
N ASN A 57 1.46 6.75 24.78
CA ASN A 57 0.81 7.91 25.37
C ASN A 57 -0.34 8.40 24.49
N LYS A 58 -0.16 8.36 23.16
CA LYS A 58 -1.23 8.72 22.22
C LYS A 58 -2.42 7.79 22.31
N ILE A 59 -2.21 6.48 22.28
CA ILE A 59 -3.29 5.48 22.39
C ILE A 59 -4.04 5.67 23.72
N LYS A 60 -3.33 5.69 24.86
CA LYS A 60 -3.92 5.89 26.19
C LYS A 60 -4.74 7.18 26.31
N ASN A 61 -4.28 8.27 25.68
CA ASN A 61 -5.01 9.53 25.72
C ASN A 61 -6.24 9.50 24.80
N LEU A 62 -6.19 8.82 23.65
CA LEU A 62 -7.34 8.65 22.76
C LEU A 62 -8.49 7.90 23.44
N ASP A 63 -8.17 6.88 24.25
CA ASP A 63 -9.18 6.11 24.99
C ASP A 63 -9.83 6.95 26.09
N LYS A 64 -9.05 7.80 26.78
CA LYS A 64 -9.58 8.74 27.77
C LYS A 64 -10.48 9.82 27.15
N LEU A 65 -10.22 10.24 25.92
CA LEU A 65 -10.96 11.33 25.27
C LEU A 65 -12.39 10.95 24.87
N GLU A 66 -12.70 9.67 24.69
CA GLU A 66 -14.09 9.19 24.50
C GLU A 66 -14.95 9.37 25.76
N SER A 67 -14.33 9.59 26.93
CA SER A 67 -15.02 9.86 28.20
C SER A 67 -15.28 11.35 28.50
N GLY A 68 -14.87 12.26 27.61
CA GLY A 68 -15.34 13.67 27.59
C GLY A 68 -14.27 14.74 27.79
N ASN A 69 -13.80 15.36 26.70
CA ASN A 69 -13.71 16.83 26.47
C ASN A 69 -13.06 17.13 25.11
N LYS A 70 -13.74 17.86 24.21
CA LYS A 70 -13.29 18.10 22.82
C LYS A 70 -12.07 19.03 22.69
N ILE A 71 -11.76 19.84 23.70
CA ILE A 71 -10.70 20.87 23.64
C ILE A 71 -9.29 20.25 23.74
N GLN A 72 -9.13 19.13 24.46
CA GLN A 72 -7.84 18.42 24.58
C GLN A 72 -7.40 17.73 23.28
N LEU A 73 -8.32 17.48 22.33
CA LEU A 73 -8.00 16.92 21.03
C LEU A 73 -7.02 17.82 20.25
N ARG A 74 -7.23 19.15 20.21
CA ARG A 74 -6.40 20.05 19.39
C ARG A 74 -4.93 20.06 19.82
N GLU A 75 -4.66 20.10 21.12
CA GLU A 75 -3.30 20.19 21.66
C GLU A 75 -2.54 18.85 21.57
N ILE A 76 -3.23 17.72 21.77
CA ILE A 76 -2.62 16.40 21.62
C ILE A 76 -2.25 16.14 20.14
N LEU A 77 -3.03 16.62 19.18
CA LEU A 77 -2.90 16.24 17.76
C LEU A 77 -1.85 17.02 16.97
N GLU A 78 -1.38 18.16 17.49
CA GLU A 78 -0.39 19.02 16.81
C GLU A 78 1.06 18.73 17.21
N ASP A 79 1.26 17.76 18.12
CA ASP A 79 2.59 17.41 18.60
C ASP A 79 3.40 16.72 17.49
N LYS A 80 4.54 17.32 17.11
CA LYS A 80 5.47 16.76 16.12
C LYS A 80 5.84 15.34 16.55
N ILE A 81 5.70 14.37 15.64
CA ILE A 81 6.14 12.99 15.88
C ILE A 81 7.61 13.00 16.32
N LYS A 82 7.92 12.41 17.48
CA LYS A 82 9.27 12.35 18.06
C LYS A 82 9.88 10.97 17.87
N GLY A 83 11.18 10.93 17.56
CA GLY A 83 11.95 9.70 17.45
C GLY A 83 11.91 9.04 16.07
N ASN A 84 12.73 8.00 15.93
CA ASN A 84 12.73 7.10 14.79
C ASN A 84 11.48 6.21 14.83
N HIS A 85 10.60 6.38 13.85
CA HIS A 85 9.29 5.73 13.80
C HIS A 85 9.31 4.29 13.29
N GLY A 86 10.46 3.81 12.82
CA GLY A 86 10.62 2.50 12.22
C GLY A 86 9.95 2.36 10.83
N SER A 87 10.32 1.31 10.11
CA SER A 87 9.78 1.01 8.78
C SER A 87 8.40 0.35 8.86
N SER A 88 7.61 0.37 7.77
CA SER A 88 6.41 -0.47 7.69
C SER A 88 6.75 -1.96 7.81
N SER A 89 7.94 -2.37 7.34
CA SER A 89 8.43 -3.74 7.47
C SER A 89 8.56 -4.18 8.93
N PHE A 90 9.13 -3.32 9.78
CA PHE A 90 9.23 -3.55 11.21
C PHE A 90 7.85 -3.75 11.85
N TRP A 91 6.89 -2.87 11.58
CA TRP A 91 5.57 -2.97 12.22
C TRP A 91 4.80 -4.23 11.80
N PHE A 92 4.81 -4.58 10.52
CA PHE A 92 4.16 -5.81 10.05
C PHE A 92 4.91 -7.07 10.46
N SER A 93 6.24 -7.05 10.63
CA SER A 93 6.97 -8.21 11.15
C SER A 93 6.61 -8.50 12.60
N LYS A 94 6.40 -7.46 13.43
CA LYS A 94 5.91 -7.64 14.81
C LYS A 94 4.51 -8.27 14.86
N ILE A 95 3.61 -7.89 13.94
CA ILE A 95 2.30 -8.53 13.81
C ILE A 95 2.46 -9.99 13.36
N LYS A 96 3.38 -10.28 12.43
CA LYS A 96 3.69 -11.66 12.03
C LYS A 96 4.22 -12.49 13.19
N ASP A 97 5.14 -11.95 13.99
CA ASP A 97 5.67 -12.63 15.18
C ASP A 97 4.56 -12.96 16.19
N MET A 98 3.57 -12.06 16.34
CA MET A 98 2.36 -12.32 17.14
C MET A 98 1.53 -13.48 16.60
N ILE A 99 1.30 -13.53 15.29
CA ILE A 99 0.54 -14.60 14.63
C ILE A 99 1.24 -15.96 14.81
N GLU A 100 2.57 -15.97 14.68
CA GLU A 100 3.41 -17.17 14.75
C GLU A 100 3.78 -17.59 16.19
N ASN A 101 3.26 -16.88 17.21
CA ASN A 101 3.60 -17.08 18.63
C ASN A 101 5.12 -17.05 18.91
N LYS A 102 5.90 -16.30 18.13
CA LYS A 102 7.35 -16.11 18.35
C LYS A 102 7.65 -15.08 19.45
N ASN A 103 6.61 -14.56 20.10
CA ASN A 103 6.66 -13.47 21.07
C ASN A 103 7.05 -13.92 22.48
N GLN A 104 8.28 -14.39 22.68
CA GLN A 104 8.73 -14.66 24.05
C GLN A 104 9.04 -13.39 24.85
N ASN A 105 9.23 -12.21 24.22
CA ASN A 105 9.57 -10.94 24.93
C ASN A 105 9.14 -9.65 24.18
N ASN A 106 8.08 -9.66 23.38
CA ASN A 106 7.72 -8.47 22.59
C ASN A 106 6.92 -7.47 23.45
N ASP A 107 7.52 -6.34 23.78
CA ASP A 107 6.88 -5.25 24.54
C ASP A 107 5.74 -4.56 23.77
N LEU A 108 5.57 -4.83 22.48
CA LEU A 108 4.63 -4.12 21.61
C LEU A 108 3.26 -4.79 21.56
N THR A 109 2.19 -4.00 21.63
CA THR A 109 0.82 -4.50 21.44
C THR A 109 0.42 -4.51 19.96
N TYR A 110 -0.65 -5.25 19.63
CA TYR A 110 -1.19 -5.29 18.27
C TYR A 110 -1.65 -3.90 17.80
N GLU A 111 -2.30 -3.14 18.67
CA GLU A 111 -2.79 -1.79 18.41
C GLU A 111 -1.64 -0.81 18.15
N GLU A 112 -0.55 -0.91 18.92
CA GLU A 112 0.69 -0.15 18.68
C GLU A 112 1.28 -0.48 17.31
N CYS A 113 1.29 -1.75 16.93
CA CYS A 113 1.82 -2.18 15.65
C CYS A 113 0.98 -1.70 14.46
N ILE A 114 -0.35 -1.75 14.55
CA ILE A 114 -1.24 -1.23 13.50
C ILE A 114 -1.06 0.28 13.35
N LEU A 115 -1.03 1.04 14.46
CA LEU A 115 -0.84 2.48 14.38
C LEU A 115 0.53 2.86 13.81
N GLY A 116 1.59 2.16 14.25
CA GLY A 116 2.93 2.31 13.71
C GLY A 116 2.99 2.05 12.21
N ALA A 117 2.36 0.96 11.74
CA ALA A 117 2.27 0.62 10.33
C ALA A 117 1.56 1.72 9.52
N ILE A 118 0.42 2.23 9.99
CA ILE A 118 -0.32 3.32 9.33
C ILE A 118 0.58 4.56 9.17
N ILE A 119 1.27 4.97 10.23
CA ILE A 119 2.17 6.12 10.22
C ILE A 119 3.30 5.92 9.22
N SER A 120 3.95 4.76 9.24
CA SER A 120 5.08 4.48 8.34
C SER A 120 4.65 4.40 6.88
N VAL A 121 3.51 3.78 6.57
CA VAL A 121 3.00 3.69 5.18
C VAL A 121 2.62 5.06 4.63
N ASP A 122 1.95 5.90 5.42
CA ASP A 122 1.51 7.22 4.98
C ASP A 122 2.70 8.15 4.67
N ARG A 123 3.77 8.05 5.48
CA ARG A 123 5.01 8.81 5.27
C ARG A 123 5.75 8.43 4.00
N ILE A 124 5.96 7.13 3.77
CA ILE A 124 6.76 6.62 2.64
C ILE A 124 6.11 7.01 1.31
N ASN A 125 4.77 6.98 1.25
CA ASN A 125 4.06 7.03 -0.01
C ASN A 125 3.43 8.38 -0.36
N SER A 126 3.68 9.42 0.44
CA SER A 126 3.06 10.75 0.25
C SER A 126 1.55 10.63 0.00
N THR A 127 0.87 9.72 0.72
CA THR A 127 -0.57 9.49 0.54
C THR A 127 -1.40 10.65 1.08
N HIS A 128 -0.76 11.58 1.79
CA HIS A 128 -1.32 12.80 2.36
C HIS A 128 -2.51 12.52 3.31
N LEU A 129 -2.56 11.36 4.00
CA LEU A 129 -3.55 11.19 5.07
C LEU A 129 -3.33 12.24 6.16
N GLU A 130 -2.08 12.62 6.42
CA GLU A 130 -1.71 13.75 7.29
C GLU A 130 -2.39 15.08 6.96
N ALA A 131 -2.78 15.31 5.70
CA ALA A 131 -3.48 16.54 5.31
C ALA A 131 -4.90 16.61 5.89
N ASN A 132 -5.46 15.49 6.36
CA ASN A 132 -6.73 15.43 7.07
C ASN A 132 -6.47 15.12 8.55
N LYS A 133 -6.69 16.12 9.42
CA LYS A 133 -6.53 15.97 10.87
C LYS A 133 -7.30 14.70 11.31
N ASN A 134 -6.60 13.77 11.99
CA ASN A 134 -7.11 12.50 12.51
C ASN A 134 -7.33 11.33 11.56
N ALA A 135 -7.04 11.45 10.26
CA ALA A 135 -7.31 10.34 9.33
C ALA A 135 -6.62 9.03 9.73
N ARG A 136 -5.35 9.09 10.14
CA ARG A 136 -4.59 7.92 10.61
C ARG A 136 -5.27 7.24 11.80
N TYR A 137 -5.79 8.02 12.75
CA TYR A 137 -6.43 7.49 13.95
C TYR A 137 -7.82 6.90 13.68
N LYS A 138 -8.61 7.53 12.80
CA LYS A 138 -9.91 6.95 12.40
C LYS A 138 -9.72 5.63 11.66
N ILE A 139 -8.71 5.55 10.79
CA ILE A 139 -8.33 4.29 10.13
C ILE A 139 -7.86 3.25 11.14
N TRP A 140 -6.99 3.63 12.08
CA TRP A 140 -6.53 2.76 13.16
C TRP A 140 -7.70 2.17 13.95
N LYS A 141 -8.60 3.02 14.48
CA LYS A 141 -9.81 2.59 15.21
C LYS A 141 -10.67 1.65 14.38
N ARG A 142 -10.92 2.00 13.12
CA ARG A 142 -11.69 1.16 12.20
C ARG A 142 -11.08 -0.23 12.10
N ILE A 143 -9.76 -0.33 11.94
CA ILE A 143 -9.08 -1.64 11.89
C ILE A 143 -9.27 -2.41 13.20
N ILE A 144 -8.91 -1.84 14.34
CA ILE A 144 -8.87 -2.56 15.62
C ILE A 144 -10.27 -2.87 16.20
N ASN A 145 -11.28 -2.05 15.90
CA ASN A 145 -12.62 -2.21 16.49
C ASN A 145 -13.62 -2.88 15.53
N GLU A 146 -13.50 -2.67 14.22
CA GLU A 146 -14.54 -3.06 13.24
C GLU A 146 -14.07 -4.10 12.21
N ILE A 147 -12.76 -4.30 12.06
CA ILE A 147 -12.20 -5.21 11.03
C ILE A 147 -11.54 -6.43 11.67
N ALA A 148 -10.61 -6.21 12.60
CA ALA A 148 -9.79 -7.26 13.18
C ALA A 148 -9.28 -6.84 14.55
N GLN A 149 -9.84 -7.45 15.60
CA GLN A 149 -9.53 -7.19 17.00
C GLN A 149 -8.20 -7.83 17.43
N ASP A 150 -7.75 -8.86 16.70
CA ASP A 150 -6.49 -9.54 16.96
C ASP A 150 -5.64 -9.76 15.67
N PRO A 151 -4.35 -10.12 15.82
CA PRO A 151 -3.44 -10.36 14.69
C PRO A 151 -3.89 -11.45 13.71
N LYS A 152 -4.56 -12.50 14.18
CA LYS A 152 -5.04 -13.61 13.33
C LYS A 152 -6.26 -13.17 12.53
N GLU A 153 -7.20 -12.47 13.15
CA GLU A 153 -8.32 -11.83 12.44
C GLU A 153 -7.81 -10.89 11.36
N PHE A 154 -6.74 -10.14 11.64
CA PHE A 154 -6.14 -9.23 10.67
C PHE A 154 -5.56 -9.97 9.46
N LYS A 155 -4.83 -11.06 9.67
CA LYS A 155 -4.34 -11.93 8.59
C LYS A 155 -5.51 -12.49 7.77
N ASN A 156 -6.55 -12.99 8.42
CA ASN A 156 -7.72 -13.54 7.74
C ASN A 156 -8.44 -12.48 6.90
N ALA A 157 -8.60 -11.26 7.44
CA ALA A 157 -9.19 -10.14 6.73
C ALA A 157 -8.36 -9.72 5.51
N LEU A 158 -7.02 -9.79 5.59
CA LEU A 158 -6.10 -9.52 4.48
C LEU A 158 -6.12 -10.60 3.38
N GLU A 159 -6.34 -11.86 3.75
CA GLU A 159 -6.35 -13.01 2.83
C GLU A 159 -7.74 -13.32 2.27
N ALA A 160 -8.77 -12.66 2.79
CA ALA A 160 -10.14 -12.79 2.29
C ALA A 160 -10.23 -12.36 0.82
N ASP A 161 -11.15 -12.99 0.09
CA ASP A 161 -11.37 -12.67 -1.32
C ASP A 161 -12.06 -11.29 -1.45
N CYS A 162 -11.36 -10.34 -2.09
CA CYS A 162 -11.90 -9.02 -2.39
C CYS A 162 -13.00 -9.04 -3.46
N ASP A 163 -13.18 -10.18 -4.14
CA ASP A 163 -14.22 -10.41 -5.15
C ASP A 163 -15.47 -11.13 -4.61
N SER A 164 -15.54 -11.35 -3.28
CA SER A 164 -16.71 -11.90 -2.59
C SER A 164 -18.00 -11.09 -2.77
N ASN A 165 -19.14 -11.69 -2.39
CA ASN A 165 -20.48 -11.11 -2.51
C ASN A 165 -20.68 -9.81 -1.72
N ASN A 166 -19.84 -9.54 -0.71
CA ASN A 166 -19.91 -8.33 0.13
C ASN A 166 -18.56 -7.58 0.10
N PRO A 167 -18.13 -7.07 -1.08
CA PRO A 167 -16.81 -6.49 -1.23
C PRO A 167 -16.62 -5.24 -0.35
N GLU A 168 -17.68 -4.48 -0.03
CA GLU A 168 -17.61 -3.34 0.88
C GLU A 168 -17.11 -3.70 2.29
N ASN A 169 -17.30 -4.95 2.73
CA ASN A 169 -16.83 -5.41 4.03
C ASN A 169 -15.36 -5.82 4.04
N HIS A 170 -14.75 -5.95 2.86
CA HIS A 170 -13.35 -6.35 2.74
C HIS A 170 -12.43 -5.22 3.26
N ILE A 171 -11.37 -5.61 3.97
CA ILE A 171 -10.46 -4.69 4.69
C ILE A 171 -9.97 -3.52 3.84
N LEU A 172 -9.58 -3.76 2.59
CA LEU A 172 -9.13 -2.71 1.67
C LEU A 172 -10.17 -1.61 1.50
N PHE A 173 -11.45 -1.97 1.36
CA PHE A 173 -12.50 -1.00 1.11
C PHE A 173 -12.93 -0.28 2.39
N LYS A 174 -13.02 -1.01 3.51
CA LYS A 174 -13.20 -0.40 4.84
C LYS A 174 -12.07 0.58 5.16
N ILE A 175 -10.80 0.29 4.88
CA ILE A 175 -9.70 1.26 5.08
C ILE A 175 -9.83 2.44 4.10
N SER A 176 -10.29 2.20 2.87
CA SER A 176 -10.45 3.25 1.85
C SER A 176 -11.60 4.22 2.14
N ASP A 177 -12.56 3.82 2.99
CA ASP A 177 -13.73 4.62 3.32
C ASP A 177 -13.33 5.99 3.87
N PRO A 178 -14.11 7.02 3.53
CA PRO A 178 -13.73 8.38 3.81
C PRO A 178 -13.63 8.61 5.31
N VAL A 179 -12.68 9.46 5.67
CA VAL A 179 -12.55 10.02 7.01
C VAL A 179 -13.20 11.40 6.93
N LEU A 180 -14.45 11.51 7.39
CA LEU A 180 -15.17 12.79 7.41
C LEU A 180 -14.37 13.83 8.21
N LYS A 181 -14.24 15.04 7.66
CA LYS A 181 -13.82 16.23 8.41
C LYS A 181 -15.01 16.65 9.28
N GLU A 182 -14.76 16.98 10.54
CA GLU A 182 -15.83 17.37 11.48
C GLU A 182 -16.53 18.69 11.09
N ASP A 183 -15.92 19.52 10.24
CA ASP A 183 -16.37 20.91 10.00
C ASP A 183 -16.58 21.32 8.53
N GLU A 184 -16.48 20.43 7.53
CA GLU A 184 -16.58 20.87 6.12
C GLU A 184 -17.54 20.02 5.27
N LYS A 185 -18.42 20.73 4.54
CA LYS A 185 -19.23 20.23 3.41
C LYS A 185 -18.38 19.85 2.18
N GLU A 186 -17.05 19.71 2.33
CA GLU A 186 -16.13 19.45 1.23
C GLU A 186 -15.87 17.96 0.98
N LYS A 187 -15.64 17.66 -0.30
CA LYS A 187 -15.49 16.34 -0.92
C LYS A 187 -14.78 15.33 -0.02
N THR A 188 -15.51 14.29 0.35
CA THR A 188 -15.00 13.06 0.97
C THR A 188 -13.87 12.48 0.12
N ARG A 189 -12.62 12.67 0.57
CA ARG A 189 -11.46 12.08 -0.08
C ARG A 189 -11.33 10.64 0.39
N TYR A 190 -11.58 9.72 -0.52
CA TYR A 190 -11.34 8.30 -0.30
C TYR A 190 -9.84 7.98 -0.31
N ASN A 191 -9.46 7.02 0.52
CA ASN A 191 -8.07 6.69 0.81
C ASN A 191 -7.58 5.45 0.06
N LEU A 192 -8.12 5.18 -1.14
CA LEU A 192 -7.85 3.96 -1.89
C LEU A 192 -6.35 3.72 -2.17
N SER A 193 -5.58 4.77 -2.47
CA SER A 193 -4.14 4.65 -2.67
C SER A 193 -3.42 4.22 -1.40
N PHE A 194 -3.80 4.77 -0.25
CA PHE A 194 -3.26 4.35 1.04
C PHE A 194 -3.67 2.92 1.38
N ALA A 195 -4.97 2.61 1.28
CA ALA A 195 -5.52 1.30 1.64
C ALA A 195 -4.86 0.17 0.86
N SER A 196 -4.75 0.30 -0.47
CA SER A 196 -4.10 -0.70 -1.32
C SER A 196 -2.61 -0.88 -0.99
N LYS A 197 -1.87 0.20 -0.71
CA LYS A 197 -0.45 0.12 -0.30
C LYS A 197 -0.29 -0.53 1.07
N PHE A 198 -1.13 -0.15 2.03
CA PHE A 198 -1.15 -0.74 3.37
C PHE A 198 -1.39 -2.26 3.30
N CYS A 199 -2.43 -2.70 2.58
CA CYS A 199 -2.74 -4.11 2.38
C CYS A 199 -1.65 -4.86 1.59
N ALA A 200 -1.05 -4.22 0.57
CA ALA A 200 0.04 -4.80 -0.21
C ALA A 200 1.27 -5.10 0.66
N TYR A 201 1.69 -4.14 1.48
CA TYR A 201 2.83 -4.33 2.38
C TYR A 201 2.52 -5.33 3.49
N ALA A 202 1.31 -5.26 4.06
CA ALA A 202 0.89 -6.18 5.11
C ALA A 202 0.94 -7.64 4.61
N THR A 203 0.31 -7.94 3.47
CA THR A 203 0.30 -9.30 2.91
C THR A 203 1.68 -9.78 2.49
N LYS A 204 2.50 -8.92 1.88
CA LYS A 204 3.87 -9.27 1.51
C LYS A 204 4.68 -9.80 2.70
N ILE A 205 4.50 -9.21 3.88
CA ILE A 205 5.27 -9.57 5.09
C ILE A 205 4.61 -10.72 5.85
N ILE A 206 3.31 -10.57 6.16
CA ILE A 206 2.55 -11.51 6.98
C ILE A 206 2.33 -12.84 6.24
N SER A 207 1.90 -12.77 4.98
CA SER A 207 1.55 -13.94 4.16
C SER A 207 2.68 -14.38 3.23
N GLY A 208 3.77 -13.62 3.11
CA GLY A 208 4.88 -13.90 2.21
C GLY A 208 4.59 -13.65 0.72
N LYS A 209 3.41 -13.13 0.38
CA LYS A 209 2.99 -12.84 -1.00
C LYS A 209 2.21 -11.53 -1.07
N MET A 210 2.42 -10.73 -2.11
CA MET A 210 1.65 -9.50 -2.31
C MET A 210 0.33 -9.81 -3.01
N LEU A 211 -0.79 -9.67 -2.29
CA LEU A 211 -2.13 -9.92 -2.83
C LEU A 211 -2.79 -8.68 -3.45
N TYR A 212 -2.24 -7.50 -3.17
CA TYR A 212 -2.87 -6.22 -3.52
C TYR A 212 -1.98 -5.42 -4.48
N PRO A 213 -2.42 -5.20 -5.73
CA PRO A 213 -1.81 -4.19 -6.57
C PRO A 213 -1.91 -2.80 -5.91
N LYS A 214 -0.79 -2.09 -5.79
CA LYS A 214 -0.77 -0.76 -5.19
C LYS A 214 -1.52 0.21 -6.11
N TYR A 215 -2.56 0.86 -5.61
CA TYR A 215 -3.34 1.81 -6.40
C TYR A 215 -2.58 3.14 -6.50
N ASP A 216 -1.69 3.23 -7.48
CA ASP A 216 -0.79 4.37 -7.67
C ASP A 216 -1.14 5.21 -8.90
N LYS A 217 -0.95 6.53 -8.80
CA LYS A 217 -1.26 7.47 -9.89
C LYS A 217 -0.40 7.23 -11.13
N ILE A 218 0.89 6.89 -10.97
CA ILE A 218 1.82 6.67 -12.08
C ILE A 218 1.43 5.40 -12.83
N VAL A 219 1.26 4.29 -12.11
CA VAL A 219 0.88 3.00 -12.70
C VAL A 219 -0.47 3.12 -13.38
N ARG A 220 -1.49 3.64 -12.68
CA ARG A 220 -2.85 3.83 -13.20
C ARG A 220 -2.91 4.64 -14.49
N LYS A 221 -2.16 5.75 -14.59
CA LYS A 221 -2.12 6.60 -15.80
C LYS A 221 -1.57 5.87 -17.02
N ASN A 222 -0.70 4.89 -16.80
CA ASN A 222 0.03 4.19 -17.87
C ASN A 222 -0.49 2.78 -18.11
N LEU A 223 -1.28 2.22 -17.20
CA LEU A 223 -1.80 0.86 -17.25
C LEU A 223 -2.50 0.51 -18.58
N ARG A 224 -3.17 1.49 -19.20
CA ARG A 224 -3.79 1.30 -20.53
C ARG A 224 -2.79 0.85 -21.62
N LEU A 225 -1.54 1.33 -21.57
CA LEU A 225 -0.53 1.03 -22.58
C LEU A 225 -0.11 -0.44 -22.44
N TYR A 226 0.10 -0.86 -21.21
CA TYR A 226 0.43 -2.25 -20.87
C TYR A 226 -0.71 -3.20 -21.19
N TYR A 227 -1.95 -2.83 -20.85
CA TYR A 227 -3.12 -3.65 -21.15
C TYR A 227 -3.26 -3.86 -22.67
N LYS A 228 -3.14 -2.78 -23.46
CA LYS A 228 -3.16 -2.90 -24.92
C LYS A 228 -2.03 -3.75 -25.48
N LYS A 229 -0.82 -3.59 -24.94
CA LYS A 229 0.37 -4.29 -25.42
C LYS A 229 0.32 -5.79 -25.11
N TYR A 230 -0.09 -6.15 -23.90
CA TYR A 230 0.05 -7.51 -23.40
C TYR A 230 -1.24 -8.32 -23.46
N VAL A 231 -2.41 -7.68 -23.42
CA VAL A 231 -3.72 -8.33 -23.35
C VAL A 231 -4.54 -8.13 -24.63
N ASP A 232 -4.95 -6.91 -24.95
CA ASP A 232 -5.78 -6.63 -26.13
C ASP A 232 -5.41 -5.30 -26.81
N LYS A 233 -4.74 -5.40 -27.97
CA LYS A 233 -4.30 -4.25 -28.78
C LYS A 233 -5.43 -3.30 -29.18
N ASN A 234 -6.66 -3.79 -29.25
CA ASN A 234 -7.85 -3.04 -29.66
C ASN A 234 -8.66 -2.51 -28.47
N ALA A 235 -8.22 -2.76 -27.24
CA ALA A 235 -8.97 -2.41 -26.03
C ALA A 235 -9.26 -0.90 -25.98
N LYS A 236 -10.53 -0.54 -25.74
CA LYS A 236 -10.99 0.86 -25.62
C LYS A 236 -10.71 1.46 -24.24
N VAL A 237 -9.48 1.33 -23.75
CA VAL A 237 -9.04 1.83 -22.43
C VAL A 237 -8.40 3.22 -22.58
N SER A 238 -9.12 4.25 -22.16
CA SER A 238 -8.65 5.65 -22.20
C SER A 238 -7.66 5.99 -21.07
N LYS A 239 -6.94 7.12 -21.16
CA LYS A 239 -5.98 7.59 -20.12
C LYS A 239 -6.62 7.74 -18.73
N ASN A 240 -7.88 8.16 -18.69
CA ASN A 240 -8.63 8.39 -17.46
C ASN A 240 -9.65 7.25 -17.20
N PHE A 241 -9.43 6.06 -17.77
CA PHE A 241 -10.40 4.95 -17.73
C PHE A 241 -10.90 4.67 -16.31
N TYR A 242 -9.99 4.57 -15.35
CA TYR A 242 -10.32 4.29 -13.95
C TYR A 242 -10.94 5.48 -13.21
N ASP A 243 -10.69 6.72 -13.66
CA ASP A 243 -11.24 7.91 -13.01
C ASP A 243 -12.74 8.10 -13.31
N LYS A 244 -13.28 7.37 -14.30
CA LYS A 244 -14.71 7.41 -14.68
C LYS A 244 -15.62 6.66 -13.71
N TYR A 245 -15.06 5.83 -12.84
CA TYR A 245 -15.83 5.07 -11.87
C TYR A 245 -16.02 5.90 -10.59
N ASP A 246 -17.28 6.17 -10.24
CA ASP A 246 -17.61 6.86 -8.99
C ASP A 246 -17.40 5.93 -7.79
N ASN A 247 -17.64 4.63 -7.97
CA ASN A 247 -17.44 3.61 -6.95
C ASN A 247 -15.97 3.16 -6.87
N ASN A 248 -15.35 3.28 -5.69
CA ASN A 248 -13.96 2.85 -5.48
C ASN A 248 -13.79 1.33 -5.52
N ILE A 249 -14.83 0.56 -5.22
CA ILE A 249 -14.82 -0.89 -5.32
C ILE A 249 -14.60 -1.30 -6.76
N GLU A 250 -15.47 -0.84 -7.66
CA GLU A 250 -15.37 -1.15 -9.09
C GLU A 250 -14.07 -0.62 -9.70
N LYS A 251 -13.69 0.61 -9.34
CA LYS A 251 -12.42 1.24 -9.74
C LYS A 251 -11.21 0.38 -9.40
N TYR A 252 -11.15 -0.15 -8.18
CA TYR A 252 -10.05 -1.00 -7.73
C TYR A 252 -10.11 -2.38 -8.36
N LYS A 253 -11.29 -3.03 -8.42
CA LYS A 253 -11.45 -4.35 -9.06
C LYS A 253 -11.01 -4.31 -10.53
N LYS A 254 -11.44 -3.31 -11.30
CA LYS A 254 -10.98 -3.14 -12.70
C LYS A 254 -9.48 -2.90 -12.80
N TYR A 255 -8.92 -2.10 -11.89
CA TYR A 255 -7.47 -1.87 -11.82
C TYR A 255 -6.70 -3.15 -11.54
N LYS A 256 -7.13 -3.91 -10.53
CA LYS A 256 -6.56 -5.21 -10.13
C LYS A 256 -6.61 -6.20 -11.29
N ASN A 257 -7.79 -6.43 -11.85
CA ASN A 257 -7.98 -7.40 -12.94
C ASN A 257 -7.10 -7.10 -14.15
N HIS A 258 -6.99 -5.83 -14.55
CA HIS A 258 -6.12 -5.46 -15.67
C HIS A 258 -4.64 -5.77 -15.38
N ILE A 259 -4.16 -5.54 -14.16
CA ILE A 259 -2.78 -5.88 -13.78
C ILE A 259 -2.59 -7.39 -13.77
N GLU A 260 -3.51 -8.14 -13.19
CA GLU A 260 -3.45 -9.60 -13.14
C GLU A 260 -3.46 -10.22 -14.54
N GLU A 261 -4.30 -9.72 -15.46
CA GLU A 261 -4.32 -10.15 -16.85
C GLU A 261 -3.01 -9.81 -17.58
N ILE A 262 -2.44 -8.63 -17.36
CA ILE A 262 -1.13 -8.26 -17.93
C ILE A 262 -0.06 -9.22 -17.44
N VAL A 263 0.07 -9.41 -16.13
CA VAL A 263 1.09 -10.27 -15.52
C VAL A 263 0.94 -11.71 -16.01
N LYS A 264 -0.29 -12.22 -16.07
CA LYS A 264 -0.59 -13.55 -16.62
C LYS A 264 -0.10 -13.67 -18.06
N ASN A 265 -0.46 -12.73 -18.94
CA ASN A 265 -0.07 -12.78 -20.35
C ASN A 265 1.44 -12.57 -20.57
N VAL A 266 2.09 -11.76 -19.74
CA VAL A 266 3.55 -11.59 -19.76
C VAL A 266 4.22 -12.91 -19.42
N ASN A 267 3.83 -13.58 -18.34
CA ASN A 267 4.43 -14.84 -17.93
C ASN A 267 4.20 -15.96 -18.96
N VAL A 268 3.03 -16.00 -19.61
CA VAL A 268 2.79 -16.93 -20.74
C VAL A 268 3.72 -16.65 -21.92
N LYS A 269 3.96 -15.38 -22.25
CA LYS A 269 4.82 -15.00 -23.39
C LYS A 269 6.31 -15.21 -23.11
N LEU A 270 6.73 -15.08 -21.86
CA LEU A 270 8.13 -15.25 -21.48
C LEU A 270 8.53 -16.73 -21.42
N ASP A 271 7.58 -17.64 -21.21
CA ASP A 271 7.80 -19.09 -21.09
C ASP A 271 8.90 -19.42 -20.05
N ILE A 272 8.66 -18.96 -18.81
CA ILE A 272 9.63 -19.00 -17.72
C ILE A 272 9.15 -19.89 -16.57
N ASN A 273 10.12 -20.43 -15.84
CA ASN A 273 9.88 -21.25 -14.65
C ASN A 273 9.12 -20.47 -13.56
N GLU A 274 8.47 -21.20 -12.66
CA GLU A 274 7.65 -20.62 -11.58
C GLU A 274 8.42 -19.61 -10.72
N GLU A 275 9.68 -19.92 -10.40
CA GLU A 275 10.56 -19.08 -9.58
C GLU A 275 10.90 -17.74 -10.25
N ASP A 276 10.83 -17.70 -11.58
CA ASP A 276 11.16 -16.53 -12.38
C ASP A 276 9.93 -15.75 -12.84
N LYS A 277 8.72 -16.17 -12.46
CA LYS A 277 7.51 -15.45 -12.85
C LYS A 277 7.57 -13.98 -12.39
N ILE A 278 7.19 -13.10 -13.31
CA ILE A 278 6.92 -11.71 -13.00
C ILE A 278 5.71 -11.67 -12.07
N SER A 279 5.89 -11.08 -10.89
CA SER A 279 4.80 -10.85 -9.94
C SER A 279 4.08 -9.52 -10.20
N ILE A 280 2.96 -9.32 -9.50
CA ILE A 280 2.28 -8.01 -9.45
C ILE A 280 3.22 -6.92 -8.90
N ASP A 281 4.07 -7.27 -7.93
CA ASP A 281 5.01 -6.34 -7.31
C ASP A 281 6.12 -5.93 -8.29
N ASP A 282 6.63 -6.90 -9.07
CA ASP A 282 7.62 -6.62 -10.12
C ASP A 282 7.04 -5.70 -11.20
N PHE A 283 5.80 -5.96 -11.64
CA PHE A 283 5.11 -5.09 -12.59
C PHE A 283 4.97 -3.66 -12.04
N ASP A 284 4.45 -3.51 -10.82
CA ASP A 284 4.27 -2.22 -10.15
C ASP A 284 5.59 -1.44 -10.08
N HIS A 285 6.67 -2.09 -9.63
CA HIS A 285 7.98 -1.44 -9.52
C HIS A 285 8.59 -1.08 -10.88
N ILE A 286 8.55 -1.97 -11.88
CA ILE A 286 9.06 -1.67 -13.24
C ILE A 286 8.38 -0.43 -13.82
N VAL A 287 7.05 -0.38 -13.74
CA VAL A 287 6.26 0.72 -14.28
C VAL A 287 6.53 2.00 -13.50
N TRP A 288 6.48 1.94 -12.17
CA TRP A 288 6.63 3.10 -11.31
C TRP A 288 8.01 3.72 -11.41
N TYR A 289 9.09 2.94 -11.24
CA TYR A 289 10.46 3.48 -11.24
C TYR A 289 10.83 4.14 -12.55
N PHE A 290 10.45 3.51 -13.67
CA PHE A 290 10.83 4.06 -14.96
C PHE A 290 10.05 5.34 -15.31
N LEU A 291 8.76 5.41 -14.93
CA LEU A 291 7.86 6.50 -15.33
C LEU A 291 7.71 7.59 -14.27
N LYS A 292 8.22 7.39 -13.05
CA LYS A 292 8.32 8.46 -12.04
C LYS A 292 9.14 9.62 -12.59
N GLY A 293 8.63 10.83 -12.41
CA GLY A 293 9.26 12.07 -12.90
C GLY A 293 9.11 12.33 -14.41
N LYS A 294 8.51 11.42 -15.19
CA LYS A 294 8.31 11.56 -16.65
C LYS A 294 6.87 11.89 -17.03
N ASN A 295 6.13 12.57 -16.15
CA ASN A 295 4.71 12.89 -16.33
C ASN A 295 4.49 14.19 -17.09
#